data_AF-A0A8I0H2H5-F1
#
_entry.id   AF-A0A8I0H2H5-F1
#
_cell.length_a   1.000
_cell.length_b   1.000
_cell.length_c   1.000
_cell.angle_alpha   90.00
_cell.angle_beta   90.00
_cell.angle_gamma   90.00
#
_symmetry.space_group_name_H-M   'P 1'
#
loop_
_entity.id
_entity.type
_entity.pdbx_description
1 polymer ?
#
loop_
_entity_poly.entity_id
_entity_poly.type
_entity_poly.pdbx_seq_one_letter_code
_entity_poly.pdbx_strand_id
1 'polypeptide(L)' 'MRVLIINTAERIGGAAIAASRLMDALRNNGIKAKMLVRNKQTERVTVVSLKKS' A
#
# COMPACT_ATOMS: atom_id res chain seq x y z
N MET A 1 14.73 -2.48 8.35
CA MET A 1 14.44 -2.40 6.90
C MET A 1 13.18 -1.55 6.65
N ARG A 2 13.10 -0.83 5.53
CA ARG A 2 11.93 -0.02 5.14
C ARG A 2 11.48 -0.45 3.74
N VAL A 3 10.19 -0.73 3.57
CA VAL A 3 9.63 -1.22 2.29
C VAL A 3 8.57 -0.23 1.80
N LEU A 4 8.61 0.09 0.51
CA LEU A 4 7.57 0.87 -0.18
C LEU A 4 7.01 0.03 -1.32
N ILE A 5 5.70 -0.20 -1.30
CA ILE A 5 4.98 -0.86 -2.40
C ILE A 5 4.35 0.23 -3.27
N ILE A 6 4.50 0.13 -4.59
CA ILE A 6 3.92 1.09 -5.53
C ILE A 6 2.82 0.38 -6.33
N ASN A 7 1.63 0.98 -6.40
CA ASN A 7 0.53 0.45 -7.19
C ASN A 7 -0.35 1.55 -7.78
N THR A 8 -1.20 1.21 -8.74
CA THR A 8 -2.20 2.14 -9.28
C THR A 8 -3.42 2.24 -8.36
N ALA A 9 -3.94 1.09 -7.90
CA ALA A 9 -5.13 1.01 -7.05
C ALA A 9 -4.79 0.51 -5.65
N GLU A 10 -5.50 0.98 -4.63
CA GLU A 10 -5.29 0.51 -3.26
C GLU A 10 -5.88 -0.89 -3.02
N ARG A 11 -7.09 -1.16 -3.52
CA ARG A 11 -7.87 -2.37 -3.13
C ARG A 11 -8.59 -3.07 -4.26
N ILE A 12 -8.58 -2.51 -5.46
CA ILE A 12 -9.33 -3.01 -6.61
C ILE A 12 -8.38 -3.75 -7.55
N GLY A 13 -8.73 -5.00 -7.88
CA GLY A 13 -7.94 -5.88 -8.74
C GLY A 13 -7.01 -6.80 -7.95
N GLY A 14 -6.61 -7.92 -8.57
CA GLY A 14 -5.83 -8.98 -7.92
C GLY A 14 -4.47 -8.49 -7.39
N ALA A 15 -3.76 -7.68 -8.16
CA ALA A 15 -2.46 -7.14 -7.75
C ALA A 15 -2.55 -6.23 -6.51
N ALA A 16 -3.59 -5.38 -6.44
CA ALA A 16 -3.80 -4.51 -5.28
C ALA A 16 -4.12 -5.29 -4.01
N ILE A 17 -4.97 -6.32 -4.13
CA ILE A 17 -5.31 -7.19 -3.01
C ILE A 17 -4.08 -7.97 -2.53
N ALA A 18 -3.29 -8.54 -3.45
CA ALA A 18 -2.05 -9.25 -3.10
C ALA A 18 -1.03 -8.33 -2.42
N ALA A 19 -0.82 -7.13 -2.97
CA ALA A 19 0.05 -6.11 -2.40
C ALA A 19 -0.39 -5.67 -0.99
N SER A 20 -1.69 -5.50 -0.76
CA SER A 20 -2.22 -5.15 0.56
C SER A 20 -1.97 -6.26 1.57
N ARG A 21 -2.21 -7.53 1.20
CA ARG A 21 -1.95 -8.69 2.07
C ARG A 21 -0.46 -8.83 2.40
N LEU A 22 0.40 -8.62 1.40
CA LEU A 22 1.85 -8.62 1.60
C LEU A 22 2.28 -7.50 2.55
N MET A 23 1.76 -6.27 2.38
CA MET A 23 2.06 -5.16 3.28
C MET A 23 1.67 -5.48 4.72
N ASP A 24 0.49 -6.04 4.93
CA ASP A 24 0.00 -6.41 6.27
C ASP A 24 0.88 -7.52 6.88
N ALA A 25 1.26 -8.54 6.11
CA ALA A 25 2.18 -9.59 6.56
C ALA A 25 3.58 -9.04 6.92
N LEU A 26 4.14 -8.14 6.12
CA LEU A 26 5.42 -7.50 6.41
C LEU A 26 5.36 -6.71 7.73
N ARG A 27 4.29 -5.96 7.96
CA ARG A 27 4.10 -5.20 9.20
C ARG A 27 3.95 -6.09 10.43
N ASN A 28 3.24 -7.21 10.29
CA ASN A 28 3.11 -8.20 11.36
C ASN A 28 4.47 -8.83 11.73
N ASN A 29 5.41 -8.90 10.80
CA ASN A 29 6.80 -9.30 11.04
C ASN A 29 7.71 -8.14 11.52
N GLY A 30 7.14 -7.03 11.97
CA GLY A 30 7.89 -5.88 12.49
C GLY A 30 8.56 -5.01 11.42
N ILE A 31 8.29 -5.24 10.13
CA ILE A 31 8.88 -4.46 9.03
C ILE A 31 8.05 -3.19 8.77
N LYS A 32 8.73 -2.04 8.70
CA LYS A 32 8.10 -0.76 8.36
C LYS A 32 7.77 -0.73 6.86
N ALA A 33 6.54 -1.09 6.52
CA ALA A 33 6.01 -1.04 5.15
C ALA A 33 4.94 0.06 4.96
N LYS A 34 4.98 0.73 3.81
CA LYS A 34 3.93 1.65 3.32
C LYS A 34 3.61 1.35 1.87
N MET A 35 2.46 1.83 1.40
CA MET A 35 2.04 1.72 0.00
C MET A 35 1.80 3.10 -0.58
N LEU A 36 2.39 3.39 -1.73
CA LEU A 36 2.09 4.57 -2.56
C LEU A 36 1.14 4.15 -3.68
N VAL A 37 0.01 4.82 -3.77
CA VAL A 37 -1.01 4.54 -4.79
C VAL A 37 -1.38 5.78 -5.58
N ARG A 38 -1.82 5.60 -6.83
CA ARG A 38 -2.48 6.68 -7.58
C ARG A 38 -3.89 6.93 -7.05
N ASN A 39 -4.68 5.86 -6.96
CA ASN A 39 -6.09 5.91 -6.58
C ASN A 39 -6.26 5.38 -5.15
N LYS A 40 -6.20 6.29 -4.17
CA LYS A 40 -6.47 6.00 -2.76
C LYS A 40 -7.98 5.95 -2.53
N GLN A 41 -8.42 4.94 -1.78
CA GLN A 41 -9.84 4.62 -1.55
C GLN A 41 -10.20 4.61 -0.07
N THR A 42 -9.22 4.52 0.84
CA THR A 42 -9.47 4.54 2.29
C THR A 42 -8.61 5.55 3.02
N GLU A 43 -8.92 5.81 4.29
CA GLU A 43 -8.11 6.65 5.18
C GLU A 43 -6.96 5.90 5.88
N ARG A 44 -6.55 4.73 5.37
CA ARG A 44 -5.41 3.99 5.94
C ARG A 44 -4.14 4.86 5.88
N VAL A 45 -3.57 5.14 7.04
CA VAL A 45 -2.35 5.97 7.20
C VAL A 45 -1.13 5.37 6.51
N THR A 46 -1.09 4.04 6.37
CA THR A 46 0.00 3.35 5.66
C THR A 46 -0.13 3.35 4.15
N VAL A 47 -1.25 3.86 3.63
CA VAL A 47 -1.46 4.08 2.21
C VAL A 47 -1.38 5.59 1.93
N VAL A 48 -0.52 5.97 0.99
CA VAL A 48 -0.29 7.36 0.60
C VAL A 48 -0.72 7.53 -0.84
N SER A 49 -1.46 8.59 -1.15
CA SER A 49 -1.79 8.94 -2.53
C SER A 49 -0.67 9.77 -3.16
N LEU A 50 -0.46 9.60 -4.47
CA LEU A 50 0.32 10.56 -5.26
C LEU A 50 -0.31 11.95 -5.16
N LYS A 51 0.53 12.98 -4.99
CA LYS A 51 0.08 14.36 -5.17
C LYS A 51 -0.39 14.51 -6.62
N LYS A 52 -1.57 15.11 -6.81
CA LYS A 52 -1.98 15.57 -8.14
C LYS A 52 -1.09 16.75 -8.51
N SER A 53 -0.49 16.67 -9.68
CA SER A 53 0.20 17.76 -10.36
C SER A 53 -0.79 18.82 -10.79
#